data_AF-A0AA43A9P3-F1
#
_entry.id   AF-A0AA43A9P3-F1
#
_cell.length_a   1.000
_cell.length_b   1.000
_cell.length_c   1.000
_cell.angle_alpha   90.00
_cell.angle_beta   90.00
_cell.angle_gamma   90.00
#
_symmetry.space_group_name_H-M   'P 1'
#
loop_
_entity.id
_entity.type
_entity.pdbx_description
1 polymer ?
#
loop_
_entity_poly.entity_id
_entity_poly.type
_entity_poly.pdbx_seq_one_letter_code
_entity_poly.pdbx_strand_id
1 'polypeptide(L)' 'MRNIGPVSAQWLAAVGIHTVDGLHALGAINAYALVRAHGYNANLNLLWALQGALTDVHSTRIPPAPSRNSGNA' A
#
# COMPACT_ATOMS: atom_id res chain seq x y z
N MET A 1 1.36 -4.25 -8.90
CA MET A 1 0.49 -4.44 -7.72
C MET A 1 -0.56 -5.48 -8.09
N ARG A 2 -0.62 -6.64 -7.42
CA ARG A 2 -1.40 -7.81 -7.87
C ARG A 2 -2.90 -7.76 -7.51
N ASN A 3 -3.32 -6.79 -6.69
CA ASN A 3 -4.71 -6.60 -6.24
C ASN A 3 -5.35 -5.27 -6.69
N ILE A 4 -4.69 -4.52 -7.57
CA ILE A 4 -5.16 -3.23 -8.05
C ILE A 4 -5.50 -3.37 -9.53
N GLY A 5 -6.78 -3.17 -9.87
CA GLY A 5 -7.25 -3.22 -11.25
C GLY A 5 -6.50 -2.21 -12.13
N PRO A 6 -6.41 -2.44 -13.46
CA PRO A 6 -5.60 -1.64 -14.37
C PRO A 6 -5.99 -0.15 -14.39
N VAL A 7 -7.25 0.18 -14.11
CA VAL A 7 -7.75 1.56 -13.99
C VAL A 7 -7.20 2.23 -12.73
N SER A 8 -7.30 1.57 -11.59
CA SER A 8 -6.80 2.08 -10.31
C SER A 8 -5.28 2.27 -10.30
N ALA A 9 -4.53 1.41 -11.01
CA ALA A 9 -3.09 1.56 -11.19
C ALA A 9 -2.74 2.79 -12.05
N GLN A 10 -3.54 3.08 -13.09
CA GLN A 10 -3.37 4.30 -13.89
C GLN A 10 -3.66 5.57 -13.09
N TRP A 11 -4.69 5.56 -12.24
CA TRP A 11 -4.98 6.69 -11.35
C TRP A 11 -3.85 6.94 -10.36
N LEU A 12 -3.30 5.88 -9.75
CA LEU A 12 -2.13 5.98 -8.90
C LEU A 12 -0.94 6.58 -9.65
N ALA A 13 -0.69 6.13 -10.88
CA ALA A 13 0.40 6.69 -11.68
C ALA A 13 0.17 8.16 -12.07
N ALA A 14 -1.08 8.55 -12.33
CA ALA A 14 -1.46 9.92 -12.65
C ALA A 14 -1.29 10.89 -11.46
N VAL A 15 -1.43 10.40 -10.23
CA VAL A 15 -1.17 11.20 -9.01
C VAL A 15 0.27 11.08 -8.51
N GLY A 16 1.17 10.47 -9.28
CA GLY A 16 2.60 10.38 -8.98
C GLY A 16 3.01 9.17 -8.13
N ILE A 17 2.13 8.19 -7.90
CA ILE A 17 2.42 6.97 -7.16
C ILE A 17 2.76 5.85 -8.16
N HIS A 18 4.05 5.66 -8.43
CA HIS A 18 4.54 4.64 -9.37
C HIS A 18 4.99 3.35 -8.68
N THR A 19 5.25 3.41 -7.37
CA THR A 19 5.79 2.29 -6.61
C THR A 19 4.95 1.97 -5.38
N VAL A 20 5.06 0.72 -4.95
CA VAL A 20 4.44 0.25 -3.70
C VAL A 20 5.02 0.98 -2.49
N ASP A 21 6.32 1.29 -2.52
CA ASP A 21 7.00 2.01 -1.44
C ASP A 21 6.45 3.45 -1.31
N GLY A 22 6.24 4.14 -2.44
CA GLY A 22 5.57 5.45 -2.45
C GLY A 22 4.13 5.39 -1.93
N LEU A 23 3.39 4.33 -2.28
CA LEU A 23 2.05 4.09 -1.72
C LEU A 23 2.11 3.83 -0.20
N HIS A 24 3.14 3.15 0.29
CA HIS A 24 3.32 2.83 1.71
C HIS A 24 3.76 4.04 2.53
N ALA A 25 4.65 4.87 2.00
CA ALA A 25 5.04 6.14 2.60
C ALA A 25 3.86 7.13 2.68
N LEU A 26 2.99 7.12 1.68
CA LEU A 26 1.83 8.00 1.62
C LEU A 26 0.64 7.47 2.44
N GLY A 27 0.37 6.17 2.39
CA GLY A 27 -0.76 5.50 3.01
C GLY A 27 -2.03 5.48 2.15
N ALA A 28 -2.92 4.52 2.43
CA ALA A 28 -4.13 4.25 1.63
C ALA A 28 -5.09 5.45 1.54
N ILE A 29 -5.27 6.15 2.67
CA ILE A 29 -6.20 7.27 2.80
C ILE A 29 -5.70 8.48 2.00
N ASN A 30 -4.41 8.80 2.09
CA ASN A 30 -3.82 9.92 1.35
C ASN A 30 -3.78 9.64 -0.15
N ALA A 31 -3.47 8.40 -0.56
CA ALA A 31 -3.54 8.00 -1.96
C ALA A 31 -4.98 8.12 -2.51
N TYR A 32 -5.98 7.70 -1.73
CA TYR A 32 -7.39 7.85 -2.07
C TYR A 32 -7.79 9.33 -2.20
N ALA A 33 -7.33 10.18 -1.27
CA ALA A 33 -7.58 11.61 -1.28
C ALA A 33 -6.98 12.30 -2.52
N LEU A 34 -5.74 11.95 -2.91
CA LEU A 34 -5.10 12.45 -4.14
C LEU A 34 -5.90 12.07 -5.38
N VAL A 35 -6.31 10.81 -5.51
CA VAL A 35 -7.10 10.35 -6.67
C VAL A 35 -8.43 11.10 -6.74
N ARG A 36 -9.11 11.36 -5.61
CA ARG A 36 -10.30 12.21 -5.58
C ARG A 36 -10.02 13.67 -5.91
N ALA A 37 -8.93 14.24 -5.42
CA ALA A 37 -8.54 15.62 -5.69
C ALA A 37 -8.23 15.84 -7.19
N HIS A 38 -7.74 14.81 -7.88
CA HIS A 38 -7.55 14.81 -9.33
C HIS A 38 -8.85 14.69 -10.15
N GLY A 39 -10.02 14.59 -9.50
CA GLY A 39 -11.32 14.49 -10.18
C GLY A 39 -11.65 13.09 -10.69
N TYR A 40 -10.88 12.07 -10.30
CA TYR A 40 -11.23 10.69 -10.61
C TYR A 40 -12.33 10.18 -9.70
N ASN A 41 -13.13 9.23 -10.21
CA ASN A 41 -14.29 8.68 -9.52
C ASN A 41 -13.88 7.62 -8.49
N ALA A 42 -13.11 8.04 -7.47
CA ALA A 42 -12.62 7.16 -6.43
C ALA A 42 -13.76 6.73 -5.49
N ASN A 43 -14.04 5.43 -5.47
CA ASN A 43 -15.06 4.83 -4.63
C ASN A 43 -14.45 4.05 -3.45
N LEU A 44 -15.31 3.52 -2.58
CA LEU A 44 -14.88 2.74 -1.42
C LEU A 44 -14.08 1.49 -1.84
N ASN A 45 -14.40 0.89 -2.99
CA ASN A 45 -13.64 -0.26 -3.53
C ASN A 45 -12.18 0.10 -3.83
N LEU A 46 -11.88 1.33 -4.29
CA LEU A 46 -10.50 1.78 -4.46
C LEU A 46 -9.77 1.84 -3.13
N LEU A 47 -10.39 2.40 -2.09
CA LEU A 47 -9.80 2.49 -0.76
C LEU A 47 -9.48 1.09 -0.21
N TRP A 48 -10.41 0.14 -0.35
CA TRP A 48 -10.18 -1.25 0.04
C TRP A 48 -9.07 -1.92 -0.77
N ALA A 49 -8.99 -1.67 -2.07
CA ALA A 49 -7.91 -2.19 -2.91
C ALA A 49 -6.53 -1.62 -2.51
N LEU A 50 -6.47 -0.33 -2.17
CA LEU A 50 -5.25 0.31 -1.66
C LEU A 50 -4.82 -0.28 -0.31
N GLN A 51 -5.77 -0.46 0.60
CA GLN A 51 -5.49 -1.08 1.90
C GLN A 51 -5.05 -2.53 1.76
N GLY A 52 -5.72 -3.32 0.91
CA GLY A 52 -5.30 -4.69 0.59
C GLY A 52 -3.89 -4.74 -0.01
N ALA A 53 -3.55 -3.81 -0.90
CA ALA A 53 -2.21 -3.72 -1.47
C ALA A 53 -1.13 -3.38 -0.43
N LEU A 54 -1.45 -2.59 0.59
CA LEU A 54 -0.53 -2.28 1.69
C LEU A 54 -0.34 -3.48 2.63
N THR A 55 -1.43 -4.16 2.98
CA THR A 55 -1.40 -5.34 3.88
C THR A 55 -0.73 -6.55 3.23
N ASP A 56 -0.96 -6.78 1.93
CA ASP A 56 -0.32 -7.86 1.17
C ASP A 56 1.21 -7.69 1.13
N VAL A 57 1.68 -6.44 1.00
CA VAL A 57 3.10 -6.10 0.96
C VAL A 57 3.75 -6.20 2.34
N HIS A 58 3.04 -5.79 3.40
CA HIS A 58 3.56 -5.82 4.77
C HIS A 58 3.96 -7.24 5.23
N SER A 59 3.34 -8.28 4.68
CA SER A 59 3.64 -9.68 5.01
C SER A 59 5.04 -10.15 4.61
N THR A 60 5.74 -9.44 3.71
CA THR A 60 7.11 -9.80 3.30
C THR A 60 8.21 -9.21 4.19
N ARG A 61 7.86 -8.36 5.16
CA ARG A 61 8.83 -7.72 6.07
C ARG A 61 8.63 -8.17 7.53
N ILE A 62 8.57 -9.47 7.74
CA ILE A 62 8.88 -10.05 9.05
C ILE A 62 10.36 -10.49 8.99
N PRO A 63 11.32 -9.72 9.52
CA PRO A 63 12.61 -10.32 9.85
C PRO A 63 12.34 -11.46 10.85
N PRO A 64 12.85 -12.69 10.64
CA PRO A 64 12.75 -13.72 11.67
C PRO A 64 13.39 -13.16 12.93
N ALA A 65 12.58 -12.93 13.97
CA ALA A 65 13.10 -12.61 15.28
C ALA A 65 14.08 -13.74 15.65
N PRO A 66 15.37 -13.47 15.92
CA PRO A 66 16.21 -14.48 16.51
C PRO A 66 15.71 -14.71 17.94
N SER A 67 14.92 -15.76 18.12
CA SER A 67 14.84 -16.43 19.42
C SER A 67 16.26 -16.84 19.79
N ARG A 68 16.89 -16.12 20.71
CA ARG A 68 18.10 -16.60 21.38
C ARG A 68 18.11 -16.16 22.83
N ASN A 69 17.49 -17.02 23.63
CA ASN A 69 17.91 -17.39 24.98
C ASN A 69 19.40 -17.09 25.21
N SER A 70 19.68 -16.07 26.01
CA SER A 70 21.01 -15.84 26.58
C SER A 70 21.01 -16.50 27.96
N GLY A 71 21.57 -17.71 28.02
CA GLY A 71 21.95 -18.32 29.28
C GLY A 71 22.97 -17.42 29.99
N ASN A 72 22.70 -17.13 31.25
CA ASN A 72 23.66 -16.57 32.19
C ASN A 72 24.05 -17.72 33.14
N ALA A 73 25.35 -17.93 33.19
CA ALA A 73 26.09 -18.96 33.90
C ALA A 73 26.57 -18.45 35.27
#